data_AF-A0A3N5Y3W7-F1
#
_entry.id   AF-A0A3N5Y3W7-F1
#
_cell.length_a   1.000
_cell.length_b   1.000
_cell.length_c   1.000
_cell.angle_alpha   90.00
_cell.angle_beta   90.00
_cell.angle_gamma   90.00
#
_symmetry.space_group_name_H-M   'P 1'
#
loop_
_entity.id
_entity.type
_entity.pdbx_description
1 polymer ?
#
loop_
_entity_poly.entity_id
_entity_poly.type
_entity_poly.pdbx_seq_one_letter_code
_entity_poly.pdbx_strand_id
1 'polypeptide(L)'
;MSIPKIVLSLFTSLLCGNVAWVAWAGGDGWRGLVYLLLYALATLPGWPLGFWLFGRRHAAGWVAGGLFGYGVTAIALWAPMALGVASPLVLLGAWALVCLACWLAFARRQPLVLLEAWTRRDTAALVLVLLVVPLLVGVPFARIGERGDDGTRHYRAYFTADFLWHIALTSELTLLQLPPEDPYAAGHQLHYYWTYFLFPASVAAGVPAPLAPSIEGILRVNAACAGLLFVGSVFVFTWSVAQKAWSAATATLLAVLAASAEGSYVLWRLWKTGEPLGALRDLNIDATTMWFFQGLTVDGLPRSLWYTPQHAGACALGLIALVVLTRTGAYGTLAARLVSGLALGLAVTMSPFLGGAFSLVYGTAVLMDALIERRRFLGVVLGHAWAALPVALAVAWVLLGDVLEGARGALVLGFVGKARRAPVVTMLLALGPLLLPALLGLFAAGGHRRRTLPALAGISIGLALFYLVSLAKTDPV
;
A
#
# COMPACT_ATOMS: atom_id res chain seq x y z
N MET A 1 10.55 -2.22 -31.39
CA MET A 1 10.98 -0.83 -31.67
C MET A 1 11.48 -0.15 -30.39
N SER A 2 12.69 0.42 -30.38
CA SER A 2 13.19 1.20 -29.22
C SER A 2 12.33 2.46 -29.03
N ILE A 3 12.01 2.81 -27.78
CA ILE A 3 11.32 4.08 -27.50
C ILE A 3 12.34 5.22 -27.67
N PRO A 4 12.04 6.25 -28.49
CA PRO A 4 12.91 7.41 -28.64
C PRO A 4 13.17 8.08 -27.29
N LYS A 5 14.40 8.56 -27.06
CA LYS A 5 14.77 9.24 -25.80
C LYS A 5 13.83 10.42 -25.50
N ILE A 6 13.43 11.17 -26.52
CA ILE A 6 12.54 12.34 -26.43
C ILE A 6 11.18 11.95 -25.82
N VAL A 7 10.60 10.83 -26.25
CA VAL A 7 9.29 10.36 -25.75
C VAL A 7 9.39 10.00 -24.26
N LEU A 8 10.46 9.31 -23.85
CA LEU A 8 10.67 8.96 -22.45
C LEU A 8 10.89 10.21 -21.58
N SER A 9 11.65 11.19 -22.07
CA SER A 9 11.84 12.46 -21.38
C SER A 9 10.51 13.20 -21.20
N LEU A 10 9.66 13.24 -22.23
CA LEU A 10 8.34 13.86 -22.15
C LEU A 10 7.46 13.20 -21.08
N PHE A 11 7.37 11.87 -21.06
CA PHE A 11 6.58 11.15 -20.06
C PHE A 11 7.10 11.39 -18.64
N THR A 12 8.43 11.41 -18.48
CA THR A 12 9.05 11.66 -17.17
C THR A 12 8.78 13.09 -16.69
N SER A 13 8.94 14.08 -17.57
CA SER A 13 8.61 15.48 -17.25
C SER A 13 7.13 15.66 -16.92
N LEU A 14 6.24 14.99 -17.66
CA LEU A 14 4.81 15.01 -17.38
C LEU A 14 4.52 14.41 -16.00
N LEU A 15 5.14 13.28 -15.64
CA LEU A 15 4.96 12.66 -14.33
C LEU A 15 5.47 13.58 -13.21
N CYS A 16 6.69 14.10 -13.33
CA CYS A 16 7.25 15.02 -12.34
C CYS A 16 6.39 16.28 -12.18
N GLY A 17 5.94 16.86 -13.29
CA GLY A 17 5.07 18.04 -13.28
C GLY A 17 3.72 17.76 -12.62
N ASN A 18 3.10 16.61 -12.90
CA ASN A 18 1.84 16.22 -12.26
C ASN A 18 2.00 15.94 -10.77
N VAL A 19 3.07 15.26 -10.36
CA VAL A 19 3.35 15.02 -8.93
C VAL A 19 3.60 16.33 -8.18
N ALA A 20 4.38 17.24 -8.78
CA ALA A 20 4.60 18.58 -8.22
C ALA A 20 3.29 19.38 -8.14
N TRP A 21 2.43 19.29 -9.17
CA TRP A 21 1.12 19.94 -9.17
C TRP A 21 0.20 19.37 -8.07
N VAL A 22 0.13 18.04 -7.90
CA VAL A 22 -0.64 17.44 -6.80
C VAL A 22 -0.10 17.87 -5.45
N ALA A 23 1.22 17.92 -5.28
CA ALA A 23 1.83 18.40 -4.04
C ALA A 23 1.50 19.88 -3.78
N TRP A 24 1.54 20.73 -4.82
CA TRP A 24 1.16 22.13 -4.72
C TRP A 24 -0.32 22.33 -4.40
N ALA A 25 -1.21 21.72 -5.18
CA ALA A 25 -2.65 21.88 -5.06
C ALA A 25 -3.19 21.24 -3.78
N GLY A 26 -2.67 20.07 -3.42
CA GLY A 26 -3.10 19.33 -2.23
C GLY A 26 -2.44 19.78 -0.94
N GLY A 27 -1.23 20.36 -0.99
CA GLY A 27 -0.39 20.66 0.17
C GLY A 27 -0.20 22.13 0.49
N ASP A 28 -1.21 22.98 0.30
CA ASP A 28 -1.15 24.41 0.64
C ASP A 28 -0.07 25.20 -0.16
N GLY A 29 0.06 24.91 -1.45
CA GLY A 29 0.98 25.60 -2.37
C GLY A 29 2.42 25.12 -2.22
N TRP A 30 3.35 26.06 -2.08
CA TRP A 30 4.79 25.76 -2.02
C TRP A 30 5.17 24.92 -0.80
N ARG A 31 4.40 24.98 0.30
CA ARG A 31 4.60 24.14 1.50
C ARG A 31 4.47 22.66 1.17
N GLY A 32 3.54 22.30 0.30
CA GLY A 32 3.35 20.93 -0.17
C GLY A 32 4.55 20.43 -0.98
N LEU A 33 5.21 21.31 -1.74
CA LEU A 33 6.48 20.98 -2.40
C LEU A 33 7.61 20.73 -1.39
N VAL A 34 7.66 21.50 -0.30
CA VAL A 34 8.60 21.23 0.81
C VAL A 34 8.32 19.86 1.42
N TYR A 35 7.05 19.53 1.67
CA TYR A 35 6.70 18.20 2.18
C TYR A 35 7.07 17.08 1.19
N LEU A 36 6.87 17.28 -0.11
CA LEU A 36 7.30 16.33 -1.14
C LEU A 36 8.81 16.05 -1.08
N LEU A 37 9.63 17.08 -0.86
CA LEU A 37 11.07 16.92 -0.64
C LEU A 37 11.37 16.16 0.65
N LEU A 38 10.69 16.50 1.76
CA LEU A 38 10.84 15.79 3.03
C LEU A 38 10.43 14.32 2.91
N TYR A 39 9.37 14.00 2.17
CA TYR A 39 8.97 12.64 1.86
C TYR A 39 10.07 11.91 1.09
N ALA A 40 10.65 12.53 0.06
CA ALA A 40 11.77 11.95 -0.67
C ALA A 40 12.96 11.66 0.26
N LEU A 41 13.28 12.58 1.18
CA LEU A 41 14.31 12.39 2.20
C LEU A 41 13.97 11.22 3.15
N ALA A 42 12.71 11.09 3.58
CA ALA A 42 12.25 9.97 4.41
C ALA A 42 12.47 8.60 3.75
N THR A 43 12.59 8.54 2.42
CA THR A 43 12.90 7.28 1.74
C THR A 43 14.39 6.94 1.67
N LEU A 44 15.30 7.88 1.96
CA LEU A 44 16.75 7.69 1.80
C LEU A 44 17.35 6.50 2.57
N PRO A 45 16.94 6.18 3.81
CA PRO A 45 17.51 5.04 4.55
C PRO A 45 17.30 3.70 3.83
N GLY A 46 16.23 3.57 3.03
CA GLY A 46 15.90 2.30 2.36
C GLY A 46 16.51 2.13 0.99
N TRP A 47 16.97 3.21 0.33
CA TRP A 47 17.58 3.13 -1.00
C TRP A 47 18.74 2.13 -1.10
N PRO A 48 19.75 2.12 -0.20
CA PRO A 48 20.83 1.16 -0.28
C PRO A 48 20.33 -0.29 -0.10
N LEU A 49 19.27 -0.53 0.68
CA LEU A 49 18.64 -1.84 0.81
C LEU A 49 17.90 -2.25 -0.48
N GLY A 50 17.11 -1.36 -1.07
CA GLY A 50 16.44 -1.62 -2.36
C GLY A 50 17.43 -1.86 -3.51
N PHE A 51 18.54 -1.12 -3.53
CA PHE A 51 19.63 -1.33 -4.48
C PHE A 51 20.40 -2.62 -4.25
N TRP A 52 20.64 -2.99 -2.99
CA TRP A 52 21.18 -4.30 -2.66
C TRP A 52 20.22 -5.42 -3.08
N LEU A 53 18.90 -5.19 -3.03
CA LEU A 53 17.92 -6.21 -3.41
C LEU A 53 17.84 -6.42 -4.94
N PHE A 54 17.66 -5.35 -5.72
CA PHE A 54 17.35 -5.43 -7.16
C PHE A 54 18.31 -4.66 -8.07
N GLY A 55 19.28 -3.94 -7.52
CA GLY A 55 20.24 -3.12 -8.26
C GLY A 55 19.79 -1.69 -8.55
N ARG A 56 20.77 -0.79 -8.67
CA ARG A 56 20.55 0.68 -8.89
C ARG A 56 20.01 1.03 -10.28
N ARG A 57 20.23 0.14 -11.25
CA ARG A 57 19.82 0.31 -12.66
C ARG A 57 18.43 -0.24 -12.96
N HIS A 58 17.73 -0.75 -11.94
CA HIS A 58 16.42 -1.38 -12.08
C HIS A 58 15.38 -0.61 -11.24
N ALA A 59 14.22 -0.29 -11.83
CA ALA A 59 13.21 0.51 -11.13
C ALA A 59 12.70 -0.15 -9.84
N ALA A 60 12.61 -1.49 -9.81
CA ALA A 60 12.30 -2.26 -8.60
C ALA A 60 13.20 -1.89 -7.40
N GLY A 61 14.48 -1.60 -7.62
CA GLY A 61 15.39 -1.19 -6.54
C GLY A 61 15.02 0.16 -5.93
N TRP A 62 14.54 1.10 -6.76
CA TRP A 62 14.06 2.41 -6.31
C TRP A 62 12.70 2.31 -5.62
N VAL A 63 11.75 1.53 -6.16
CA VAL A 63 10.43 1.31 -5.55
C VAL A 63 10.58 0.62 -4.19
N ALA A 64 11.34 -0.48 -4.13
CA ALA A 64 11.62 -1.18 -2.87
C ALA A 64 12.37 -0.28 -1.88
N GLY A 65 13.37 0.46 -2.36
CA GLY A 65 14.11 1.40 -1.52
C GLY A 65 13.24 2.52 -0.96
N GLY A 66 12.29 3.01 -1.76
CA GLY A 66 11.24 3.94 -1.35
C GLY A 66 10.45 3.43 -0.14
N LEU A 67 9.92 2.21 -0.28
CA LEU A 67 9.10 1.56 0.74
C LEU A 67 9.86 1.19 2.01
N PHE A 68 11.03 0.56 1.85
CA PHE A 68 11.90 0.26 2.99
C PHE A 68 12.29 1.54 3.72
N GLY A 69 12.58 2.61 2.98
CA GLY A 69 13.04 3.86 3.56
C GLY A 69 11.95 4.50 4.40
N TYR A 70 10.73 4.57 3.87
CA TYR A 70 9.59 5.09 4.62
C TYR A 70 9.33 4.27 5.90
N GLY A 71 9.33 2.93 5.78
CA GLY A 71 9.13 2.05 6.93
C GLY A 71 10.24 2.15 7.98
N VAL A 72 11.50 2.16 7.55
CA VAL A 72 12.65 2.34 8.44
C VAL A 72 12.64 3.72 9.10
N THR A 73 12.27 4.77 8.37
CA THR A 73 12.09 6.12 8.92
C THR A 73 11.01 6.12 10.01
N ALA A 74 9.87 5.49 9.79
CA ALA A 74 8.82 5.39 10.81
C ALA A 74 9.33 4.71 12.10
N ILE A 75 10.09 3.61 11.98
CA ILE A 75 10.69 2.93 13.15
C ILE A 75 11.78 3.77 13.82
N ALA A 76 12.59 4.50 13.05
CA ALA A 76 13.62 5.39 13.58
C ALA A 76 13.02 6.54 14.40
N LEU A 77 11.85 7.04 14.00
CA LEU A 77 11.11 8.08 14.70
C LEU A 77 10.36 7.52 15.92
N TRP A 78 9.85 6.29 15.82
CA TRP A 78 9.19 5.60 16.93
C TRP A 78 10.10 5.45 18.16
N ALA A 79 11.34 4.99 17.96
CA ALA A 79 12.24 4.65 19.06
C ALA A 79 12.44 5.79 20.10
N PRO A 80 12.82 7.03 19.73
CA PRO A 80 12.95 8.12 20.68
C PRO A 80 11.62 8.57 21.32
N MET A 81 10.48 8.42 20.62
CA MET A 81 9.16 8.70 21.20
C MET A 81 8.79 7.68 22.27
N ALA A 82 9.03 6.39 22.00
CA ALA A 82 8.80 5.31 22.96
C ALA A 82 9.71 5.42 24.20
N LEU A 83 10.88 6.03 24.05
CA LEU A 83 11.82 6.30 25.15
C LEU A 83 11.50 7.59 25.93
N GLY A 84 10.49 8.36 25.54
CA GLY A 84 10.11 9.61 26.23
C GLY A 84 11.13 10.74 26.09
N VAL A 85 12.03 10.67 25.09
CA VAL A 85 13.09 11.67 24.85
C VAL A 85 12.90 12.41 23.52
N ALA A 86 11.71 12.29 22.91
CA ALA A 86 11.45 12.87 21.61
C ALA A 86 11.48 14.40 21.62
N SER A 87 12.24 14.94 20.67
CA SER A 87 12.24 16.35 20.27
C SER A 87 12.62 16.41 18.80
N PRO A 88 12.32 17.49 18.06
CA PRO A 88 12.65 17.59 16.64
C PRO A 88 14.13 17.28 16.31
N LEU A 89 15.06 17.73 17.16
CA LEU A 89 16.50 17.46 16.97
C LEU A 89 16.86 16.00 17.25
N VAL A 90 16.29 15.39 18.29
CA VAL A 90 16.51 13.96 18.60
C VAL A 90 15.95 13.07 17.49
N LEU A 91 14.77 13.40 16.97
CA LEU A 91 14.16 12.70 15.84
C LEU A 91 15.02 12.77 14.58
N LEU A 92 15.52 13.97 14.25
CA LEU A 92 16.44 14.17 13.12
C LEU A 92 17.74 13.39 13.31
N GLY A 93 18.31 13.40 14.52
CA GLY A 93 19.53 12.66 14.85
C GLY A 93 19.35 11.14 14.73
N ALA A 94 18.24 10.61 15.25
CA ALA A 94 17.90 9.19 15.13
C ALA A 94 17.73 8.77 13.67
N TRP A 95 17.01 9.56 12.87
CA TRP A 95 16.86 9.33 11.43
C TRP A 95 18.22 9.37 10.71
N ALA A 96 19.07 10.37 10.98
CA ALA A 96 20.38 10.51 10.35
C ALA A 96 21.30 9.33 10.67
N LEU A 97 21.29 8.86 11.93
CA LEU A 97 22.06 7.70 12.36
C LEU A 97 21.62 6.43 11.63
N VAL A 98 20.32 6.18 11.56
CA VAL A 98 19.77 5.01 10.84
C VAL A 98 20.07 5.10 9.34
N CYS A 99 19.94 6.28 8.74
CA CYS A 99 20.31 6.53 7.35
C CYS A 99 21.79 6.15 7.12
N LEU A 100 22.70 6.70 7.92
CA LEU A 100 24.14 6.40 7.83
C LEU A 100 24.41 4.90 7.98
N ALA A 101 23.80 4.24 8.98
CA ALA A 101 23.96 2.81 9.21
C ALA A 101 23.52 1.98 7.99
N CYS A 102 22.36 2.29 7.40
CA CYS A 102 21.88 1.60 6.20
C CYS A 102 22.82 1.79 5.00
N TRP A 103 23.33 3.00 4.79
CA TRP A 103 24.27 3.29 3.69
C TRP A 103 25.61 2.57 3.88
N LEU A 104 26.15 2.56 5.09
CA LEU A 104 27.38 1.83 5.40
C LEU A 104 27.21 0.31 5.23
N ALA A 105 26.08 -0.25 5.65
CA ALA A 105 25.83 -1.69 5.59
C ALA A 105 25.59 -2.21 4.17
N PHE A 106 24.89 -1.46 3.31
CA PHE A 106 24.31 -1.99 2.06
C PHE A 106 24.75 -1.30 0.76
N ALA A 107 25.29 -0.08 0.78
CA ALA A 107 25.44 0.73 -0.45
C ALA A 107 26.36 0.16 -1.54
N ARG A 108 27.31 -0.71 -1.17
CA ARG A 108 28.32 -1.27 -2.10
C ARG A 108 28.10 -2.75 -2.42
N ARG A 109 26.94 -3.30 -2.08
CA ARG A 109 26.65 -4.73 -2.30
C ARG A 109 26.11 -4.99 -3.71
N GLN A 110 26.37 -6.19 -4.21
CA GLN A 110 25.79 -6.66 -5.47
C GLN A 110 24.31 -7.05 -5.30
N PRO A 111 23.49 -6.94 -6.36
CA PRO A 111 22.07 -7.30 -6.31
C PRO A 111 21.86 -8.74 -5.81
N LEU A 112 21.00 -8.88 -4.81
CA LEU A 112 20.67 -10.15 -4.18
C LEU A 112 19.72 -10.99 -5.03
N VAL A 113 18.81 -10.33 -5.72
CA VAL A 113 17.85 -10.95 -6.64
C VAL A 113 18.14 -10.44 -8.04
N LEU A 114 18.57 -11.35 -8.92
CA LEU A 114 18.81 -11.04 -10.32
C LEU A 114 17.48 -10.96 -11.07
N LEU A 115 17.15 -9.75 -11.53
CA LEU A 115 16.06 -9.47 -12.45
C LEU A 115 16.61 -9.38 -13.88
N GLU A 116 15.72 -9.53 -14.86
CA GLU A 116 16.06 -9.27 -16.25
C GLU A 116 16.53 -7.82 -16.43
N ALA A 117 17.29 -7.56 -17.50
CA ALA A 117 17.76 -6.23 -17.80
C ALA A 117 16.60 -5.24 -17.98
N TRP A 118 16.58 -4.17 -17.19
CA TRP A 118 15.59 -3.11 -17.30
C TRP A 118 15.89 -2.22 -18.50
N THR A 119 14.93 -2.13 -19.42
CA THR A 119 15.08 -1.37 -20.66
C THR A 119 14.33 -0.04 -20.60
N ARG A 120 14.57 0.83 -21.58
CA ARG A 120 13.79 2.08 -21.73
C ARG A 120 12.30 1.83 -21.95
N ARG A 121 11.92 0.66 -22.49
CA ARG A 121 10.50 0.28 -22.65
C ARG A 121 9.85 0.04 -21.30
N ASP A 122 10.57 -0.62 -20.40
CA ASP A 122 10.09 -0.89 -19.04
C ASP A 122 9.93 0.42 -18.25
N THR A 123 10.88 1.35 -18.40
CA THR A 123 10.75 2.70 -17.82
C THR A 123 9.55 3.46 -18.38
N ALA A 124 9.36 3.49 -19.70
CA ALA A 124 8.22 4.20 -20.28
C ALA A 124 6.87 3.60 -19.85
N ALA A 125 6.80 2.26 -19.81
CA ALA A 125 5.64 1.54 -19.32
C ALA A 125 5.34 1.87 -17.85
N LEU A 126 6.35 1.82 -16.98
CA LEU A 126 6.20 2.19 -15.56
C LEU A 126 5.76 3.65 -15.41
N VAL A 127 6.40 4.60 -16.11
CA VAL A 127 6.05 6.03 -16.02
C VAL A 127 4.61 6.26 -16.48
N LEU A 128 4.16 5.60 -17.56
CA LEU A 128 2.78 5.67 -18.01
C LEU A 128 1.80 5.17 -16.95
N VAL A 129 2.13 4.07 -16.28
CA VAL A 129 1.30 3.55 -15.18
C VAL A 129 1.30 4.52 -13.99
N LEU A 130 2.45 5.07 -13.62
CA LEU A 130 2.56 6.01 -12.50
C LEU A 130 1.83 7.33 -12.75
N LEU A 131 1.67 7.76 -14.01
CA LEU A 131 0.88 8.94 -14.38
C LEU A 131 -0.60 8.80 -13.97
N VAL A 132 -1.12 7.58 -13.84
CA VAL A 132 -2.49 7.35 -13.37
C VAL A 132 -2.68 7.82 -11.93
N VAL A 133 -1.66 7.75 -11.08
CA VAL A 133 -1.78 8.15 -9.67
C VAL A 133 -2.17 9.63 -9.54
N PRO A 134 -1.40 10.61 -10.03
CA PRO A 134 -1.79 12.01 -9.92
C PRO A 134 -3.08 12.33 -10.69
N LEU A 135 -3.40 11.60 -11.76
CA LEU A 135 -4.68 11.76 -12.47
C LEU A 135 -5.88 11.34 -11.61
N LEU A 136 -5.76 10.24 -10.86
CA LEU A 136 -6.83 9.73 -9.99
C LEU A 136 -6.96 10.51 -8.68
N VAL A 137 -5.83 10.92 -8.08
CA VAL A 137 -5.87 11.59 -6.76
C VAL A 137 -5.90 13.11 -6.86
N GLY A 138 -5.39 13.68 -7.94
CA GLY A 138 -5.13 15.11 -8.03
C GLY A 138 -6.39 15.97 -7.99
N VAL A 139 -7.41 15.63 -8.78
CA VAL A 139 -8.69 16.38 -8.76
C VAL A 139 -9.42 16.22 -7.42
N PRO A 140 -9.59 15.02 -6.85
CA PRO A 140 -10.14 14.87 -5.51
C PRO A 140 -9.37 15.65 -4.43
N PHE A 141 -8.03 15.57 -4.42
CA PHE A 141 -7.20 16.23 -3.40
C PHE A 141 -7.16 17.76 -3.53
N ALA A 142 -7.34 18.30 -4.74
CA ALA A 142 -7.42 19.74 -4.95
C ALA A 142 -8.74 20.34 -4.44
N ARG A 143 -9.79 19.54 -4.24
CA ARG A 143 -11.14 20.01 -3.87
C ARG A 143 -11.66 19.47 -2.54
N ILE A 144 -10.97 18.51 -1.94
CA ILE A 144 -11.36 17.98 -0.62
C ILE A 144 -11.26 19.10 0.42
N GLY A 145 -12.29 19.25 1.26
CA GLY A 145 -12.35 20.28 2.28
C GLY A 145 -12.51 21.71 1.72
N GLU A 146 -12.88 21.86 0.44
CA GLU A 146 -13.22 23.14 -0.16
C GLU A 146 -14.32 23.83 0.65
N ARG A 147 -14.18 25.14 0.86
CA ARG A 147 -15.13 25.93 1.63
C ARG A 147 -16.30 26.35 0.73
N GLY A 148 -17.51 26.11 1.20
CA GLY A 148 -18.71 26.68 0.60
C GLY A 148 -18.81 28.18 0.83
N ASP A 149 -19.83 28.79 0.23
CA ASP A 149 -20.12 30.22 0.37
C ASP A 149 -20.42 30.62 1.83
N ASP A 150 -20.85 29.68 2.66
CA ASP A 150 -21.09 29.83 4.09
C ASP A 150 -19.82 29.66 4.95
N GLY A 151 -18.68 29.36 4.33
CA GLY A 151 -17.40 29.09 4.98
C GLY A 151 -17.24 27.66 5.52
N THR A 152 -18.27 26.82 5.41
CA THR A 152 -18.24 25.42 5.84
C THR A 152 -17.35 24.60 4.92
N ARG A 153 -16.54 23.70 5.49
CA ARG A 153 -15.72 22.77 4.69
C ARG A 153 -16.54 21.56 4.27
N HIS A 154 -16.50 21.22 2.98
CA HIS A 154 -17.21 20.08 2.44
C HIS A 154 -16.28 18.88 2.23
N TYR A 155 -16.63 17.77 2.86
CA TYR A 155 -15.99 16.46 2.67
C TYR A 155 -17.00 15.52 2.02
N ARG A 156 -16.62 14.88 0.90
CA ARG A 156 -17.42 13.79 0.33
C ARG A 156 -17.36 12.57 1.28
N ALA A 157 -18.44 11.81 1.35
CA ALA A 157 -18.62 10.68 2.28
C ALA A 157 -17.41 9.73 2.38
N TYR A 158 -16.72 9.48 1.27
CA TYR A 158 -15.53 8.64 1.22
C TYR A 158 -14.35 9.17 2.04
N PHE A 159 -14.22 10.48 2.17
CA PHE A 159 -13.16 11.12 2.94
C PHE A 159 -13.57 11.34 4.40
N THR A 160 -14.85 11.44 4.70
CA THR A 160 -15.31 11.92 6.01
C THR A 160 -14.93 10.99 7.17
N ALA A 161 -14.88 9.68 6.98
CA ALA A 161 -14.53 8.75 8.05
C ALA A 161 -13.01 8.58 8.20
N ASP A 162 -12.35 8.01 7.19
CA ASP A 162 -10.94 7.62 7.31
C ASP A 162 -9.99 8.82 7.30
N PHE A 163 -10.23 9.81 6.43
CA PHE A 163 -9.31 10.94 6.31
C PHE A 163 -9.37 11.85 7.54
N LEU A 164 -10.57 12.14 8.07
CA LEU A 164 -10.69 12.90 9.33
C LEU A 164 -10.08 12.13 10.51
N TRP A 165 -10.26 10.81 10.55
CA TRP A 165 -9.60 9.95 11.54
C TRP A 165 -8.07 10.08 11.46
N HIS A 166 -7.51 10.06 10.24
CA HIS A 166 -6.06 10.24 10.03
C HIS A 166 -5.57 11.64 10.38
N ILE A 167 -6.37 12.69 10.15
CA ILE A 167 -6.04 14.05 10.62
C ILE A 167 -5.98 14.06 12.16
N ALA A 168 -7.01 13.55 12.84
CA ALA A 168 -7.07 13.53 14.29
C ALA A 168 -5.90 12.73 14.89
N LEU A 169 -5.66 11.53 14.36
CA LEU A 169 -4.53 10.68 14.73
C LEU A 169 -3.18 11.37 14.52
N THR A 170 -2.96 11.95 13.34
CA THR A 170 -1.69 12.63 13.03
C THR A 170 -1.50 13.85 13.91
N SER A 171 -2.59 14.55 14.28
CA SER A 171 -2.56 15.67 15.21
C SER A 171 -2.14 15.21 16.61
N GLU A 172 -2.72 14.13 17.11
CA GLU A 172 -2.36 13.54 18.40
C GLU A 172 -0.88 13.15 18.44
N LEU A 173 -0.39 12.49 17.38
CA LEU A 173 1.01 12.10 17.28
C LEU A 173 1.99 13.29 17.22
N THR A 174 1.53 14.52 16.96
CA THR A 174 2.41 15.70 17.03
C THR A 174 2.86 16.03 18.45
N LEU A 175 2.21 15.46 19.47
CA LEU A 175 2.64 15.55 20.87
C LEU A 175 3.95 14.78 21.10
N LEU A 176 4.34 13.90 20.17
CA LEU A 176 5.55 13.06 20.22
C LEU A 176 5.63 12.16 21.46
N GLN A 177 4.47 11.82 22.02
CA GLN A 177 4.31 10.91 23.16
C GLN A 177 3.67 9.60 22.67
N LEU A 178 4.12 8.48 23.24
CA LEU A 178 3.59 7.16 22.92
C LEU A 178 3.27 6.40 24.21
N PRO A 179 2.21 5.57 24.22
CA PRO A 179 1.25 5.39 23.11
C PRO A 179 0.34 6.62 22.92
N PRO A 180 -0.22 6.84 21.72
CA PRO A 180 -1.12 7.98 21.47
C PRO A 180 -2.46 7.79 22.18
N GLU A 181 -3.08 8.88 22.64
CA GLU A 181 -4.44 8.85 23.17
C GLU A 181 -5.49 8.75 22.05
N ASP A 182 -6.65 8.19 22.35
CA ASP A 182 -7.78 8.16 21.42
C ASP A 182 -8.39 9.57 21.31
N PRO A 183 -8.31 10.24 20.14
CA PRO A 183 -8.80 11.61 20.01
C PRO A 183 -10.32 11.73 20.13
N TYR A 184 -11.06 10.62 20.16
CA TYR A 184 -12.51 10.57 20.32
C TYR A 184 -12.95 9.99 21.67
N ALA A 185 -12.03 9.43 22.45
CA ALA A 185 -12.31 8.84 23.75
C ALA A 185 -11.24 9.28 24.77
N ALA A 186 -11.45 10.46 25.36
CA ALA A 186 -10.52 11.07 26.30
C ALA A 186 -10.12 10.10 27.44
N GLY A 187 -8.81 10.02 27.72
CA GLY A 187 -8.25 9.14 28.75
C GLY A 187 -8.14 7.66 28.33
N HIS A 188 -8.48 7.31 27.09
CA HIS A 188 -8.26 5.99 26.53
C HIS A 188 -7.08 5.98 25.56
N GLN A 189 -6.36 4.88 25.52
CA GLN A 189 -5.28 4.67 24.55
C GLN A 189 -5.87 4.36 23.18
N LEU A 190 -5.22 4.86 22.13
CA LEU A 190 -5.62 4.57 20.76
C LEU A 190 -5.16 3.17 20.32
N HIS A 191 -6.12 2.30 20.06
CA HIS A 191 -5.90 0.97 19.49
C HIS A 191 -6.02 0.99 17.96
N TYR A 192 -5.10 1.67 17.29
CA TYR A 192 -5.08 1.83 15.82
C TYR A 192 -3.65 1.72 15.27
N TYR A 193 -3.48 1.35 14.00
CA TYR A 193 -2.16 1.19 13.36
C TYR A 193 -1.48 2.54 13.05
N TRP A 194 -0.94 3.18 14.08
CA TRP A 194 -0.42 4.56 14.02
C TRP A 194 1.00 4.70 13.46
N THR A 195 1.77 3.62 13.32
CA THR A 195 3.18 3.64 12.86
C THR A 195 3.40 4.42 11.57
N TYR A 196 2.49 4.24 10.61
CA TYR A 196 2.56 4.89 9.30
C TYR A 196 2.52 6.42 9.40
N PHE A 197 1.82 6.95 10.41
CA PHE A 197 1.58 8.38 10.61
C PHE A 197 2.67 9.09 11.41
N LEU A 198 3.66 8.36 11.94
CA LEU A 198 4.77 8.93 12.70
C LEU A 198 5.60 9.92 11.90
N PHE A 199 5.88 9.63 10.62
CA PHE A 199 6.63 10.54 9.77
C PHE A 199 5.83 11.83 9.47
N PRO A 200 4.58 11.77 8.96
CA PRO A 200 3.71 12.93 8.84
C PRO A 200 3.64 13.78 10.11
N ALA A 201 3.44 13.16 11.27
CA ALA A 201 3.33 13.84 12.56
C ALA A 201 4.64 14.51 12.98
N SER A 202 5.78 13.83 12.79
CA SER A 202 7.11 14.38 13.10
C SER A 202 7.43 15.60 12.24
N VAL A 203 6.99 15.61 10.98
CA VAL A 203 7.13 16.77 10.10
C VAL A 203 6.23 17.92 10.57
N ALA A 204 4.96 17.64 10.91
CA ALA A 204 4.03 18.64 11.44
C ALA A 204 4.52 19.27 12.76
N ALA A 205 5.14 18.48 13.64
CA ALA A 205 5.67 18.94 14.93
C ALA A 205 7.02 19.67 14.80
N GLY A 206 7.88 19.25 13.85
CA GLY A 206 9.27 19.69 13.77
C GLY A 206 9.55 20.82 12.77
N VAL A 207 8.69 21.03 11.76
CA VAL A 207 8.90 22.06 10.74
C VAL A 207 8.30 23.40 11.20
N PRO A 208 9.03 24.52 11.08
CA PRO A 208 8.51 25.84 11.43
C PRO A 208 7.20 26.19 10.70
N ALA A 209 6.25 26.79 11.42
CA ALA A 209 4.90 27.11 10.91
C ALA A 209 4.84 27.84 9.54
N PRO A 210 5.79 28.74 9.18
CA PRO A 210 5.80 29.34 7.84
C PRO A 210 6.03 28.33 6.71
N LEU A 211 6.77 27.26 6.98
CA LEU A 211 7.17 26.21 6.04
C LEU A 211 6.26 24.97 6.13
N ALA A 212 5.62 24.73 7.27
CA ALA A 212 4.78 23.56 7.51
C ALA A 212 3.44 23.67 6.76
N PRO A 213 3.09 22.70 5.89
CA PRO A 213 1.72 22.57 5.43
C PRO A 213 0.80 22.23 6.60
N SER A 214 -0.50 22.42 6.41
CA SER A 214 -1.50 21.84 7.32
C SER A 214 -1.33 20.31 7.38
N ILE A 215 -1.77 19.69 8.49
CA ILE A 215 -1.79 18.21 8.62
C ILE A 215 -2.56 17.58 7.46
N GLU A 216 -3.67 18.21 7.08
CA GLU A 216 -4.46 17.83 5.90
C GLU A 216 -3.63 17.87 4.61
N GLY A 217 -2.87 18.93 4.37
CA GLY A 217 -1.96 19.04 3.24
C GLY A 217 -0.86 17.97 3.26
N ILE A 218 -0.22 17.78 4.41
CA ILE A 218 0.77 16.74 4.67
C ILE A 218 0.22 15.36 4.27
N LEU A 219 -0.96 15.00 4.77
CA LEU A 219 -1.56 13.68 4.54
C LEU A 219 -1.94 13.46 3.07
N ARG A 220 -2.44 14.47 2.35
CA ARG A 220 -2.74 14.37 0.91
C ARG A 220 -1.49 14.11 0.09
N VAL A 221 -0.42 14.88 0.32
CA VAL A 221 0.85 14.70 -0.41
C VAL A 221 1.48 13.34 -0.04
N ASN A 222 1.43 12.96 1.23
CA ASN A 222 1.89 11.66 1.70
C ASN A 222 1.13 10.50 1.02
N ALA A 223 -0.19 10.59 0.93
CA ALA A 223 -1.03 9.60 0.27
C ALA A 223 -0.74 9.48 -1.23
N ALA A 224 -0.54 10.62 -1.92
CA ALA A 224 -0.13 10.60 -3.34
C ALA A 224 1.21 9.89 -3.55
N CYS A 225 2.19 10.15 -2.68
CA CYS A 225 3.50 9.51 -2.75
C CYS A 225 3.45 8.01 -2.41
N ALA A 226 2.65 7.63 -1.42
CA ALA A 226 2.38 6.22 -1.10
C ALA A 226 1.69 5.51 -2.27
N GLY A 227 0.75 6.19 -2.93
CA GLY A 227 0.09 5.72 -4.14
C GLY A 227 1.06 5.44 -5.28
N LEU A 228 2.05 6.31 -5.52
CA LEU A 228 3.11 6.08 -6.51
C LEU A 228 3.93 4.82 -6.19
N LEU A 229 4.33 4.63 -4.93
CA LEU A 229 5.08 3.45 -4.51
C LEU A 229 4.23 2.17 -4.60
N PHE A 230 2.95 2.24 -4.23
CA PHE A 230 2.03 1.12 -4.29
C PHE A 230 1.76 0.68 -5.73
N VAL A 231 1.34 1.60 -6.60
CA VAL A 231 1.11 1.31 -8.03
C VAL A 231 2.40 0.86 -8.71
N GLY A 232 3.54 1.48 -8.37
CA GLY A 232 4.85 1.03 -8.82
C GLY A 232 5.18 -0.41 -8.40
N SER A 233 4.77 -0.81 -7.20
CA SER A 233 4.96 -2.18 -6.69
C SER A 233 4.07 -3.20 -7.38
N VAL A 234 2.81 -2.84 -7.66
CA VAL A 234 1.91 -3.68 -8.48
C VAL A 234 2.52 -3.90 -9.86
N PHE A 235 3.04 -2.84 -10.49
CA PHE A 235 3.73 -2.95 -11.78
C PHE A 235 4.96 -3.85 -11.68
N VAL A 236 5.84 -3.64 -10.70
CA VAL A 236 7.07 -4.43 -10.53
C VAL A 236 6.75 -5.90 -10.28
N PHE A 237 5.75 -6.20 -9.44
CA PHE A 237 5.29 -7.57 -9.21
C PHE A 237 4.79 -8.21 -10.51
N THR A 238 3.88 -7.54 -11.20
CA THR A 238 3.33 -8.02 -12.48
C THR A 238 4.42 -8.21 -13.54
N TRP A 239 5.35 -7.27 -13.64
CA TRP A 239 6.49 -7.34 -14.54
C TRP A 239 7.43 -8.48 -14.19
N SER A 240 7.65 -8.77 -12.90
CA SER A 240 8.50 -9.89 -12.47
C SER A 240 7.96 -11.26 -12.88
N VAL A 241 6.64 -11.36 -13.03
CA VAL A 241 5.93 -12.55 -13.52
C VAL A 241 5.94 -12.59 -15.05
N ALA A 242 5.48 -11.52 -15.71
CA ALA A 242 5.23 -11.48 -17.15
C ALA A 242 6.49 -11.22 -18.01
N GLN A 243 7.49 -10.54 -17.45
CA GLN A 243 8.72 -10.10 -18.13
C GLN A 243 8.50 -9.31 -19.42
N LYS A 244 7.34 -8.63 -19.54
CA LYS A 244 6.97 -7.82 -20.70
C LYS A 244 6.42 -6.47 -20.23
N ALA A 245 7.12 -5.38 -20.57
CA ALA A 245 6.79 -4.01 -20.18
C ALA A 245 5.30 -3.67 -20.33
N TRP A 246 4.76 -3.84 -21.55
CA TRP A 246 3.41 -3.41 -21.87
C TRP A 246 2.33 -4.33 -21.34
N SER A 247 2.59 -5.64 -21.25
CA SER A 247 1.66 -6.57 -20.60
C SER A 247 1.52 -6.25 -19.11
N ALA A 248 2.64 -5.95 -18.44
CA ALA A 248 2.62 -5.52 -17.05
C ALA A 248 1.91 -4.18 -16.88
N ALA A 249 2.13 -3.23 -17.80
CA ALA A 249 1.45 -1.94 -17.79
C ALA A 249 -0.05 -2.10 -17.94
N THR A 250 -0.52 -2.83 -18.95
CA THR A 250 -1.94 -3.07 -19.20
C THR A 250 -2.60 -3.76 -18.01
N ALA A 251 -1.99 -4.81 -17.45
CA ALA A 251 -2.59 -5.50 -16.29
C ALA A 251 -2.63 -4.59 -15.05
N THR A 252 -1.60 -3.77 -14.83
CA THR A 252 -1.61 -2.80 -13.72
C THR A 252 -2.65 -1.70 -13.92
N LEU A 253 -2.77 -1.16 -15.14
CA LEU A 253 -3.78 -0.17 -15.49
C LEU A 253 -5.19 -0.72 -15.34
N LEU A 254 -5.43 -1.96 -15.78
CA LEU A 254 -6.71 -2.63 -15.57
C LEU A 254 -7.00 -2.77 -14.07
N ALA A 255 -6.05 -3.29 -13.29
CA ALA A 255 -6.21 -3.45 -11.84
C ALA A 255 -6.57 -2.13 -11.13
N VAL A 256 -5.98 -1.02 -11.56
CA VAL A 256 -6.21 0.30 -10.96
C VAL A 256 -7.48 0.97 -11.48
N LEU A 257 -7.71 1.00 -12.79
CA LEU A 257 -8.80 1.78 -13.41
C LEU A 257 -10.11 1.01 -13.54
N ALA A 258 -10.05 -0.32 -13.61
CA ALA A 258 -11.20 -1.19 -13.79
C ALA A 258 -11.38 -2.13 -12.57
N ALA A 259 -11.15 -1.59 -11.36
CA ALA A 259 -11.17 -2.37 -10.14
C ALA A 259 -12.55 -3.00 -9.84
N SER A 260 -13.65 -2.35 -10.24
CA SER A 260 -15.03 -2.76 -9.97
C SER A 260 -15.96 -2.42 -11.15
N ALA A 261 -17.03 -3.20 -11.32
CA ALA A 261 -18.15 -2.99 -12.25
C ALA A 261 -19.39 -2.37 -11.57
N GLU A 262 -19.34 -2.05 -10.28
CA GLU A 262 -20.46 -1.47 -9.54
C GLU A 262 -20.97 -0.16 -10.16
N GLY A 263 -20.07 0.72 -10.59
CA GLY A 263 -20.44 1.97 -11.26
C GLY A 263 -21.19 1.73 -12.58
N SER A 264 -20.78 0.72 -13.35
CA SER A 264 -21.49 0.31 -14.58
C SER A 264 -22.87 -0.27 -14.29
N TYR A 265 -23.02 -1.04 -13.22
CA TYR A 265 -24.31 -1.55 -12.77
C TYR A 265 -25.27 -0.40 -12.39
N VAL A 266 -24.78 0.60 -11.65
CA VAL A 266 -25.59 1.76 -11.27
C VAL A 266 -26.01 2.57 -12.50
N LEU A 267 -25.09 2.82 -13.44
CA LEU A 267 -25.40 3.51 -14.69
C LEU A 267 -26.50 2.79 -15.48
N TRP A 268 -26.40 1.46 -15.60
CA TRP A 268 -27.42 0.64 -16.24
C TRP A 268 -28.77 0.73 -15.52
N ARG A 269 -28.77 0.71 -14.19
CA ARG A 269 -29.98 0.83 -13.38
C ARG A 269 -30.67 2.18 -13.60
N LEU A 270 -29.93 3.29 -13.50
CA LEU A 270 -30.47 4.64 -13.72
C LEU A 270 -31.07 4.78 -15.13
N TRP A 271 -30.36 4.29 -16.14
CA TRP A 271 -30.86 4.27 -17.52
C TRP A 271 -32.15 3.46 -17.65
N LYS A 272 -32.21 2.26 -17.03
CA LYS A 272 -33.38 1.39 -17.08
C LYS A 272 -34.58 1.96 -16.34
N THR A 273 -34.39 2.69 -15.25
CA THR A 273 -35.48 3.30 -14.47
C THR A 273 -35.87 4.70 -14.94
N GLY A 274 -35.15 5.27 -15.92
CA GLY A 274 -35.37 6.63 -16.39
C GLY A 274 -34.92 7.70 -15.38
N GLU A 275 -34.09 7.34 -14.42
CA GLU A 275 -33.53 8.28 -13.43
C GLU A 275 -32.38 9.12 -14.02
N PRO A 276 -32.19 10.36 -13.54
CA PRO A 276 -31.14 11.22 -14.05
C PRO A 276 -29.75 10.68 -13.71
N LEU A 277 -28.84 10.67 -14.70
CA LEU A 277 -27.44 10.26 -14.52
C LEU A 277 -26.70 11.10 -13.47
N GLY A 278 -27.18 12.31 -13.18
CA GLY A 278 -26.67 13.18 -12.11
C GLY A 278 -26.66 12.51 -10.73
N ALA A 279 -27.60 11.58 -10.48
CA ALA A 279 -27.68 10.83 -9.23
C ALA A 279 -26.42 10.00 -8.91
N LEU A 280 -25.62 9.63 -9.92
CA LEU A 280 -24.36 8.93 -9.73
C LEU A 280 -23.37 9.74 -8.87
N ARG A 281 -23.43 11.09 -8.92
CA ARG A 281 -22.51 11.97 -8.19
C ARG A 281 -22.72 11.93 -6.67
N ASP A 282 -23.89 11.48 -6.24
CA ASP A 282 -24.28 11.43 -4.83
C ASP A 282 -24.35 10.00 -4.29
N LEU A 283 -23.98 9.01 -5.13
CA LEU A 283 -23.94 7.61 -4.74
C LEU A 283 -22.54 7.18 -4.26
N ASN A 284 -22.51 6.40 -3.18
CA ASN A 284 -21.33 5.61 -2.85
C ASN A 284 -21.29 4.35 -3.76
N ILE A 285 -20.49 4.40 -4.83
CA ILE A 285 -20.37 3.31 -5.81
C ILE A 285 -19.83 2.04 -5.14
N ASP A 286 -18.87 2.15 -4.22
CA ASP A 286 -18.26 1.00 -3.52
C ASP A 286 -19.22 0.32 -2.52
N ALA A 287 -20.36 0.94 -2.25
CA ALA A 287 -21.43 0.39 -1.41
C ALA A 287 -22.57 -0.25 -2.23
N THR A 288 -22.46 -0.27 -3.56
CA THR A 288 -23.53 -0.78 -4.45
C THR A 288 -23.88 -2.24 -4.14
N THR A 289 -22.87 -3.11 -4.01
CA THR A 289 -23.06 -4.51 -3.62
C THR A 289 -23.76 -4.66 -2.27
N MET A 290 -23.45 -3.81 -1.30
CA MET A 290 -24.13 -3.80 0.00
C MET A 290 -25.57 -3.31 -0.10
N TRP A 291 -25.81 -2.18 -0.77
CA TRP A 291 -27.12 -1.53 -0.77
C TRP A 291 -28.16 -2.31 -1.57
N PHE A 292 -27.79 -2.79 -2.76
CA PHE A 292 -28.73 -3.45 -3.65
C PHE A 292 -28.78 -4.97 -3.48
N PHE A 293 -27.68 -5.59 -3.05
CA PHE A 293 -27.58 -7.04 -2.96
C PHE A 293 -27.35 -7.56 -1.54
N GLN A 294 -27.20 -6.65 -0.56
CA GLN A 294 -26.90 -7.00 0.83
C GLN A 294 -25.63 -7.84 0.98
N GLY A 295 -24.74 -7.76 -0.02
CA GLY A 295 -23.48 -8.50 -0.03
C GLY A 295 -22.39 -7.74 0.73
N LEU A 296 -21.21 -8.34 0.72
CA LEU A 296 -19.98 -7.71 1.23
C LEU A 296 -19.53 -6.58 0.29
N THR A 297 -18.85 -5.58 0.84
CA THR A 297 -18.21 -4.48 0.10
C THR A 297 -16.73 -4.77 -0.12
N VAL A 298 -16.23 -4.51 -1.33
CA VAL A 298 -14.79 -4.54 -1.60
C VAL A 298 -14.34 -3.13 -1.95
N ASP A 299 -13.30 -2.67 -1.27
CA ASP A 299 -12.66 -1.42 -1.60
C ASP A 299 -11.76 -1.60 -2.82
N GLY A 300 -12.03 -0.87 -3.91
CA GLY A 300 -11.20 -0.89 -5.10
C GLY A 300 -9.82 -0.28 -4.87
N LEU A 301 -8.83 -0.61 -5.70
CA LEU A 301 -7.48 -0.06 -5.58
C LEU A 301 -7.40 1.49 -5.58
N PRO A 302 -8.21 2.24 -6.35
CA PRO A 302 -8.24 3.70 -6.26
C PRO A 302 -8.52 4.22 -4.86
N ARG A 303 -9.34 3.51 -4.08
CA ARG A 303 -9.69 3.87 -2.71
C ARG A 303 -8.48 3.88 -1.79
N SER A 304 -7.59 2.91 -1.96
CA SER A 304 -6.30 2.87 -1.24
C SER A 304 -5.39 4.06 -1.55
N LEU A 305 -5.58 4.74 -2.69
CA LEU A 305 -4.81 5.93 -3.06
C LEU A 305 -5.33 7.20 -2.40
N TRP A 306 -6.61 7.24 -2.02
CA TRP A 306 -7.25 8.47 -1.53
C TRP A 306 -7.16 8.65 -0.02
N TYR A 307 -7.33 7.60 0.77
CA TYR A 307 -7.43 7.76 2.23
C TYR A 307 -7.05 6.53 3.04
N THR A 308 -6.50 5.47 2.46
CA THR A 308 -5.85 4.40 3.24
C THR A 308 -4.39 4.16 2.83
N PRO A 309 -3.55 5.21 2.81
CA PRO A 309 -2.19 5.10 2.33
C PRO A 309 -1.31 4.17 3.17
N GLN A 310 -1.64 3.95 4.45
CA GLN A 310 -1.00 2.95 5.29
C GLN A 310 -1.23 1.52 4.80
N HIS A 311 -2.44 1.23 4.30
CA HIS A 311 -2.78 -0.07 3.72
C HIS A 311 -2.08 -0.25 2.37
N ALA A 312 -2.06 0.80 1.54
CA ALA A 312 -1.29 0.80 0.30
C ALA A 312 0.20 0.53 0.54
N GLY A 313 0.81 1.19 1.54
CA GLY A 313 2.21 0.97 1.93
C GLY A 313 2.49 -0.46 2.38
N ALA A 314 1.62 -1.02 3.24
CA ALA A 314 1.74 -2.41 3.69
C ALA A 314 1.60 -3.42 2.55
N CYS A 315 0.61 -3.24 1.67
CA CYS A 315 0.44 -4.07 0.47
C CYS A 315 1.65 -3.96 -0.46
N ALA A 316 2.20 -2.76 -0.65
CA ALA A 316 3.37 -2.53 -1.49
C ALA A 316 4.61 -3.29 -0.97
N LEU A 317 4.88 -3.21 0.34
CA LEU A 317 5.94 -3.99 1.00
C LEU A 317 5.72 -5.50 0.86
N GLY A 318 4.47 -5.96 1.04
CA GLY A 318 4.09 -7.35 0.78
C GLY A 318 4.39 -7.79 -0.66
N LEU A 319 4.03 -6.97 -1.66
CA LEU A 319 4.33 -7.23 -3.06
C LEU A 319 5.83 -7.30 -3.34
N ILE A 320 6.67 -6.46 -2.69
CA ILE A 320 8.13 -6.58 -2.79
C ILE A 320 8.62 -7.95 -2.28
N ALA A 321 8.10 -8.43 -1.14
CA ALA A 321 8.43 -9.77 -0.66
C ALA A 321 8.01 -10.86 -1.67
N LEU A 322 6.84 -10.71 -2.31
CA LEU A 322 6.39 -11.63 -3.35
C LEU A 322 7.21 -11.55 -4.64
N VAL A 323 7.76 -10.39 -5.01
CA VAL A 323 8.73 -10.27 -6.12
C VAL A 323 9.96 -11.12 -5.83
N VAL A 324 10.52 -11.02 -4.62
CA VAL A 324 11.69 -11.82 -4.21
C VAL A 324 11.35 -13.31 -4.32
N LEU A 325 10.20 -13.74 -3.80
CA LEU A 325 9.76 -15.13 -3.86
C LEU A 325 9.54 -15.61 -5.31
N THR A 326 8.88 -14.80 -6.14
CA THR A 326 8.63 -15.11 -7.56
C THR A 326 9.92 -15.38 -8.33
N ARG A 327 11.00 -14.70 -7.96
CA ARG A 327 12.28 -14.74 -8.70
C ARG A 327 13.27 -15.74 -8.13
N THR A 328 13.25 -15.96 -6.82
CA THR A 328 14.17 -16.89 -6.15
C THR A 328 13.54 -18.26 -5.89
N GLY A 329 12.22 -18.38 -6.00
CA GLY A 329 11.47 -19.55 -5.55
C GLY A 329 11.66 -19.81 -4.06
N ALA A 330 11.31 -21.02 -3.62
CA ALA A 330 11.48 -21.41 -2.23
C ALA A 330 12.97 -21.58 -1.82
N TYR A 331 13.88 -21.64 -2.79
CA TYR A 331 15.32 -21.92 -2.60
C TYR A 331 16.20 -20.66 -2.57
N GLY A 332 15.60 -19.48 -2.39
CA GLY A 332 16.35 -18.23 -2.21
C GLY A 332 17.39 -18.28 -1.09
N THR A 333 18.41 -17.43 -1.20
CA THR A 333 19.47 -17.31 -0.19
C THR A 333 18.90 -16.85 1.16
N LEU A 334 19.63 -17.12 2.26
CA LEU A 334 19.23 -16.65 3.59
C LEU A 334 18.97 -15.15 3.64
N ALA A 335 19.85 -14.37 3.00
CA ALA A 335 19.68 -12.92 2.88
C ALA A 335 18.37 -12.54 2.17
N ALA A 336 17.99 -13.24 1.09
CA ALA A 336 16.76 -12.94 0.36
C ALA A 336 15.53 -13.21 1.24
N ARG A 337 15.56 -14.30 2.01
CA ARG A 337 14.50 -14.66 2.97
C ARG A 337 14.40 -13.62 4.09
N LEU A 338 15.52 -13.19 4.67
CA LEU A 338 15.54 -12.16 5.71
C LEU A 338 15.00 -10.82 5.20
N VAL A 339 15.35 -10.42 3.97
CA VAL A 339 14.83 -9.17 3.38
C VAL A 339 13.35 -9.27 3.04
N SER A 340 12.86 -10.41 2.55
CA SER A 340 11.42 -10.66 2.42
C SER A 340 10.72 -10.56 3.77
N GLY A 341 11.28 -11.18 4.82
CA GLY A 341 10.78 -11.10 6.18
C GLY A 341 10.74 -9.66 6.69
N LEU A 342 11.79 -8.87 6.46
CA LEU A 342 11.84 -7.45 6.83
C LEU A 342 10.75 -6.64 6.13
N ALA A 343 10.51 -6.87 4.83
CA ALA A 343 9.43 -6.20 4.11
C ALA A 343 8.06 -6.55 4.71
N LEU A 344 7.82 -7.83 4.99
CA LEU A 344 6.58 -8.29 5.64
C LEU A 344 6.43 -7.77 7.08
N GLY A 345 7.52 -7.71 7.85
CA GLY A 345 7.54 -7.15 9.19
C GLY A 345 7.18 -5.66 9.19
N LEU A 346 7.78 -4.88 8.29
CA LEU A 346 7.41 -3.47 8.11
C LEU A 346 5.97 -3.32 7.60
N ALA A 347 5.47 -4.25 6.78
CA ALA A 347 4.06 -4.25 6.38
C ALA A 347 3.14 -4.46 7.59
N VAL A 348 3.50 -5.37 8.50
CA VAL A 348 2.77 -5.61 9.76
C VAL A 348 2.78 -4.37 10.66
N THR A 349 3.91 -3.67 10.80
CA THR A 349 3.95 -2.46 11.63
C THR A 349 3.10 -1.33 11.05
N MET A 350 3.00 -1.20 9.71
CA MET A 350 2.14 -0.20 9.06
C MET A 350 0.66 -0.57 9.07
N SER A 351 0.34 -1.85 8.86
CA SER A 351 -1.01 -2.37 8.85
C SER A 351 -0.99 -3.85 9.25
N PRO A 352 -1.26 -4.17 10.53
CA PRO A 352 -1.12 -5.54 11.04
C PRO A 352 -1.93 -6.58 10.26
N PHE A 353 -3.19 -6.26 9.91
CA PHE A 353 -4.06 -7.17 9.17
C PHE A 353 -3.51 -7.48 7.77
N LEU A 354 -3.16 -6.45 6.98
CA LEU A 354 -2.67 -6.64 5.62
C LEU A 354 -1.25 -7.21 5.60
N GLY A 355 -0.37 -6.79 6.51
CA GLY A 355 0.95 -7.39 6.68
C GLY A 355 0.86 -8.87 7.06
N GLY A 356 -0.08 -9.24 7.93
CA GLY A 356 -0.38 -10.62 8.28
C GLY A 356 -0.91 -11.40 7.08
N ALA A 357 -1.87 -10.85 6.32
CA ALA A 357 -2.40 -11.46 5.11
C ALA A 357 -1.30 -11.71 4.07
N PHE A 358 -0.44 -10.74 3.78
CA PHE A 358 0.69 -10.93 2.86
C PHE A 358 1.74 -11.91 3.39
N SER A 359 1.91 -12.02 4.71
CA SER A 359 2.77 -13.04 5.32
C SER A 359 2.21 -14.44 5.11
N LEU A 360 0.89 -14.61 5.23
CA LEU A 360 0.20 -15.87 4.89
C LEU A 360 0.31 -16.20 3.40
N VAL A 361 0.17 -15.20 2.52
CA VAL A 361 0.34 -15.37 1.06
C VAL A 361 1.76 -15.81 0.73
N TYR A 362 2.77 -15.16 1.32
CA TYR A 362 4.16 -15.54 1.15
C TYR A 362 4.41 -16.98 1.61
N GLY A 363 4.01 -17.32 2.84
CA GLY A 363 4.20 -18.66 3.40
C GLY A 363 3.49 -19.75 2.59
N THR A 364 2.25 -19.49 2.16
CA THR A 364 1.48 -20.42 1.33
C THR A 364 2.13 -20.63 -0.03
N ALA A 365 2.60 -19.56 -0.67
CA ALA A 365 3.32 -19.66 -1.94
C ALA A 365 4.64 -20.44 -1.81
N VAL A 366 5.38 -20.26 -0.71
CA VAL A 366 6.57 -21.07 -0.38
C VAL A 366 6.20 -22.54 -0.22
N LEU A 367 5.13 -22.85 0.51
CA LEU A 367 4.66 -24.23 0.70
C LEU A 367 4.25 -24.86 -0.63
N MET A 368 3.50 -24.14 -1.46
CA MET A 368 3.09 -24.62 -2.79
C MET A 368 4.30 -24.91 -3.68
N ASP A 369 5.30 -24.02 -3.72
CA ASP A 369 6.51 -24.22 -4.53
C ASP A 369 7.36 -25.40 -4.00
N ALA A 370 7.48 -25.54 -2.67
CA ALA A 370 8.17 -26.65 -2.03
C ALA A 370 7.48 -28.01 -2.29
N LEU A 371 6.15 -28.05 -2.29
CA LEU A 371 5.37 -29.25 -2.60
C LEU A 371 5.53 -29.68 -4.06
N ILE A 372 5.67 -28.72 -4.97
CA ILE A 372 5.91 -29.00 -6.40
C ILE A 372 7.29 -29.62 -6.61
N GLU A 373 8.32 -29.17 -5.90
CA GLU A 373 9.68 -29.73 -6.03
C GLU A 373 9.89 -31.09 -5.38
N ARG A 374 9.06 -31.46 -4.39
CA ARG A 374 9.06 -32.73 -3.63
C ARG A 374 10.37 -33.08 -2.89
N ARG A 375 11.52 -32.52 -3.27
CA ARG A 375 12.83 -32.75 -2.67
C ARG A 375 13.13 -31.67 -1.63
N ARG A 376 13.52 -32.09 -0.42
CA ARG A 376 13.95 -31.22 0.70
C ARG A 376 12.84 -30.29 1.25
N PHE A 377 11.58 -30.71 1.20
CA PHE A 377 10.44 -29.95 1.74
C PHE A 377 10.71 -29.37 3.13
N LEU A 378 11.10 -30.21 4.09
CA LEU A 378 11.41 -29.76 5.46
C LEU A 378 12.54 -28.73 5.50
N GLY A 379 13.63 -28.95 4.76
CA GLY A 379 14.76 -28.02 4.71
C GLY A 379 14.39 -26.65 4.11
N VAL A 380 13.48 -26.64 3.14
CA VAL A 380 12.94 -25.41 2.55
C VAL A 380 12.06 -24.67 3.55
N VAL A 381 11.10 -25.36 4.16
CA VAL A 381 10.18 -24.76 5.15
C VAL A 381 10.95 -24.20 6.35
N LEU A 382 11.86 -24.99 6.93
CA LEU A 382 12.73 -24.52 8.02
C LEU A 382 13.64 -23.38 7.57
N GLY A 383 14.12 -23.41 6.33
CA GLY A 383 14.91 -22.32 5.75
C GLY A 383 14.18 -20.98 5.70
N HIS A 384 12.85 -21.01 5.54
CA HIS A 384 11.98 -19.83 5.56
C HIS A 384 11.52 -19.39 6.95
N ALA A 385 11.83 -20.14 8.01
CA ALA A 385 11.65 -19.67 9.39
C ALA A 385 12.41 -18.36 9.65
N TRP A 386 13.52 -18.13 8.94
CA TRP A 386 14.25 -16.86 8.97
C TRP A 386 13.45 -15.67 8.41
N ALA A 387 12.58 -15.88 7.43
CA ALA A 387 11.66 -14.83 6.95
C ALA A 387 10.55 -14.54 7.98
N ALA A 388 10.19 -15.52 8.80
CA ALA A 388 9.19 -15.34 9.86
C ALA A 388 9.74 -14.52 11.05
N LEU A 389 11.06 -14.51 11.29
CA LEU A 389 11.64 -13.81 12.44
C LEU A 389 11.31 -12.30 12.46
N PRO A 390 11.55 -11.50 11.40
CA PRO A 390 11.17 -10.08 11.42
C PRO A 390 9.65 -9.86 11.54
N VAL A 391 8.84 -10.77 11.00
CA VAL A 391 7.38 -10.72 11.14
C VAL A 391 6.95 -10.97 12.58
N ALA A 392 7.54 -11.97 13.24
CA ALA A 392 7.28 -12.29 14.65
C ALA A 392 7.70 -11.13 15.56
N LEU A 393 8.84 -10.50 15.29
CA LEU A 393 9.27 -9.28 16.00
C LEU A 393 8.28 -8.12 15.78
N ALA A 394 7.78 -7.93 14.56
CA ALA A 394 6.76 -6.93 14.28
C ALA A 394 5.43 -7.23 15.00
N VAL A 395 5.00 -8.49 15.04
CA VAL A 395 3.80 -8.89 15.80
C VAL A 395 4.00 -8.65 17.29
N ALA A 396 5.15 -9.05 17.84
CA ALA A 396 5.47 -8.77 19.25
C ALA A 396 5.46 -7.26 19.53
N TRP A 397 6.01 -6.45 18.62
CA TRP A 397 5.96 -4.99 18.72
C TRP A 397 4.52 -4.45 18.70
N VAL A 398 3.67 -4.92 17.79
CA VAL A 398 2.26 -4.53 17.70
C VAL A 398 1.50 -4.90 18.97
N LEU A 399 1.78 -6.07 19.56
CA LEU A 399 1.18 -6.53 20.81
C LEU A 399 1.66 -5.73 22.02
N LEU A 400 2.96 -5.42 22.09
CA LEU A 400 3.53 -4.64 23.20
C LEU A 400 3.14 -3.15 23.14
N GLY A 401 2.80 -2.63 21.97
CA GLY A 401 2.31 -1.27 21.78
C GLY A 401 0.79 -1.13 21.84
N ASP A 402 0.06 -2.19 22.21
CA ASP A 402 -1.41 -2.30 22.22
C ASP A 402 -2.10 -1.78 20.95
N VAL A 403 -1.43 -1.93 19.81
CA VAL A 403 -1.90 -1.44 18.50
C VAL A 403 -3.13 -2.23 18.01
N LEU A 404 -3.39 -3.41 18.58
CA LEU A 404 -4.45 -4.34 18.16
C LEU A 404 -5.61 -4.52 19.16
N GLU A 405 -5.57 -3.92 20.36
CA GLU A 405 -6.39 -4.41 21.48
C GLU A 405 -7.92 -4.16 21.37
N GLY A 406 -8.39 -3.40 20.38
CA GLY A 406 -9.82 -3.09 20.19
C GLY A 406 -10.71 -4.20 19.59
N ALA A 407 -10.16 -5.33 19.12
CA ALA A 407 -10.91 -6.36 18.38
C ALA A 407 -11.22 -7.65 19.15
N ARG A 408 -10.93 -7.72 20.46
CA ARG A 408 -11.11 -8.96 21.25
C ARG A 408 -12.57 -9.43 21.19
N GLY A 409 -12.77 -10.62 20.61
CA GLY A 409 -14.10 -11.24 20.46
C GLY A 409 -14.95 -10.71 19.30
N ALA A 410 -14.44 -9.78 18.49
CA ALA A 410 -15.18 -9.20 17.37
C ALA A 410 -15.05 -10.00 16.07
N LEU A 411 -14.10 -10.92 15.92
CA LEU A 411 -13.94 -11.70 14.70
C LEU A 411 -14.83 -12.95 14.72
N VAL A 412 -15.68 -13.08 13.71
CA VAL A 412 -16.43 -14.30 13.43
C VAL A 412 -15.76 -15.01 12.28
N LEU A 413 -15.42 -16.29 12.51
CA LEU A 413 -14.90 -17.17 11.47
C LEU A 413 -16.05 -18.02 10.92
N GLY A 414 -16.31 -17.88 9.63
CA GLY A 414 -17.29 -18.68 8.93
C GLY A 414 -17.95 -17.94 7.78
N PHE A 415 -18.56 -18.71 6.88
CA PHE A 415 -19.39 -18.17 5.82
C PHE A 415 -20.75 -17.79 6.44
N VAL A 416 -20.91 -16.57 6.92
CA VAL A 416 -22.10 -16.09 7.68
C VAL A 416 -22.53 -14.68 7.24
N GLY A 417 -23.70 -14.21 7.68
CA GLY A 417 -24.15 -12.82 7.46
C GLY A 417 -24.18 -12.40 5.99
N LYS A 418 -23.66 -11.19 5.70
CA LYS A 418 -23.52 -10.64 4.34
C LYS A 418 -22.69 -11.52 3.40
N ALA A 419 -21.76 -12.33 3.91
CA ALA A 419 -20.95 -13.23 3.08
C ALA A 419 -21.82 -14.26 2.32
N ARG A 420 -22.95 -14.67 2.91
CA ARG A 420 -23.92 -15.59 2.27
C ARG A 420 -24.82 -14.92 1.24
N ARG A 421 -24.92 -13.59 1.26
CA ARG A 421 -25.87 -12.84 0.45
C ARG A 421 -25.25 -12.51 -0.89
N ALA A 422 -25.77 -13.15 -1.93
CA ALA A 422 -25.37 -12.95 -3.33
C ALA A 422 -23.84 -12.98 -3.58
N PRO A 423 -23.08 -13.96 -3.02
CA PRO A 423 -21.60 -13.97 -3.06
C PRO A 423 -21.05 -13.87 -4.48
N VAL A 424 -21.66 -14.59 -5.43
CA VAL A 424 -21.24 -14.57 -6.84
C VAL A 424 -21.47 -13.19 -7.46
N VAL A 425 -22.62 -12.55 -7.19
CA VAL A 425 -22.92 -11.21 -7.69
C VAL A 425 -21.96 -10.20 -7.09
N THR A 426 -21.67 -10.31 -5.79
CA THR A 426 -20.64 -9.49 -5.14
C THR A 426 -19.30 -9.63 -5.84
N MET A 427 -18.81 -10.84 -6.14
CA MET A 427 -17.56 -10.99 -6.90
C MET A 427 -17.62 -10.39 -8.30
N LEU A 428 -18.68 -10.64 -9.04
CA LEU A 428 -18.83 -10.15 -10.41
C LEU A 428 -18.94 -8.62 -10.47
N LEU A 429 -19.54 -7.98 -9.47
CA LEU A 429 -19.60 -6.52 -9.41
C LEU A 429 -18.32 -5.93 -8.82
N ALA A 430 -17.85 -6.44 -7.69
CA ALA A 430 -16.71 -5.88 -6.98
C ALA A 430 -15.37 -6.10 -7.69
N LEU A 431 -15.21 -7.21 -8.43
CA LEU A 431 -13.95 -7.59 -9.09
C LEU A 431 -14.12 -7.90 -10.59
N GLY A 432 -15.34 -7.81 -11.12
CA GLY A 432 -15.74 -8.32 -12.44
C GLY A 432 -14.77 -8.06 -13.59
N PRO A 433 -14.36 -6.80 -13.85
CA PRO A 433 -13.49 -6.49 -14.98
C PRO A 433 -12.10 -7.12 -14.85
N LEU A 434 -11.66 -7.49 -13.64
CA LEU A 434 -10.39 -8.13 -13.37
C LEU A 434 -10.48 -9.66 -13.36
N LEU A 435 -11.62 -10.22 -12.93
CA LEU A 435 -11.80 -11.67 -12.80
C LEU A 435 -11.59 -12.40 -14.12
N LEU A 436 -12.19 -11.92 -15.22
CA LEU A 436 -12.11 -12.62 -16.50
C LEU A 436 -10.65 -12.63 -17.06
N PRO A 437 -9.94 -11.49 -17.18
CA PRO A 437 -8.54 -11.50 -17.57
C PRO A 437 -7.65 -12.32 -16.62
N ALA A 438 -7.91 -12.29 -15.31
CA ALA A 438 -7.14 -13.06 -14.35
C ALA A 438 -7.31 -14.58 -14.56
N LEU A 439 -8.55 -15.06 -14.72
CA LEU A 439 -8.84 -16.47 -15.00
C LEU A 439 -8.19 -16.93 -16.30
N LEU A 440 -8.37 -16.17 -17.39
CA LEU A 440 -7.75 -16.47 -18.68
C LEU A 440 -6.22 -16.50 -18.58
N GLY A 441 -5.63 -15.55 -17.85
CA GLY A 441 -4.20 -15.50 -17.58
C GLY A 441 -3.69 -16.73 -16.82
N LEU A 442 -4.44 -17.22 -15.84
CA LEU A 442 -4.09 -18.43 -15.08
C LEU A 442 -4.10 -19.68 -15.95
N PHE A 443 -5.07 -19.84 -16.86
CA PHE A 443 -5.12 -20.97 -17.79
C PHE A 443 -4.02 -20.88 -18.86
N ALA A 444 -3.77 -19.70 -19.40
CA ALA A 444 -2.75 -19.47 -20.41
C ALA A 444 -1.30 -19.54 -19.86
N ALA A 445 -1.12 -19.43 -18.54
CA ALA A 445 0.19 -19.37 -17.91
C ALA A 445 1.01 -20.68 -17.95
N GLY A 446 0.48 -21.78 -18.52
CA GLY A 446 1.10 -23.12 -18.65
C GLY A 446 2.55 -23.28 -18.14
N GLY A 447 3.54 -22.78 -18.90
CA GLY A 447 4.98 -22.92 -18.59
C GLY A 447 5.56 -22.00 -17.50
N HIS A 448 4.81 -21.02 -17.01
CA HIS A 448 5.20 -20.05 -15.97
C HIS A 448 4.50 -20.30 -14.63
N ARG A 449 3.90 -21.49 -14.45
CA ARG A 449 3.03 -21.85 -13.32
C ARG A 449 3.64 -21.60 -11.94
N ARG A 450 4.96 -21.69 -11.80
CA ARG A 450 5.64 -21.39 -10.53
C ARG A 450 5.68 -19.89 -10.20
N ARG A 451 5.87 -19.05 -11.21
CA ARG A 451 5.89 -17.58 -11.02
C ARG A 451 4.52 -17.02 -10.68
N THR A 452 3.45 -17.76 -10.98
CA THR A 452 2.07 -17.36 -10.65
C THR A 452 1.60 -17.87 -9.28
N LEU A 453 2.38 -18.69 -8.57
CA LEU A 453 2.00 -19.21 -7.25
C LEU A 453 1.70 -18.11 -6.23
N PRO A 454 2.49 -17.02 -6.11
CA PRO A 454 2.15 -15.94 -5.19
C PRO A 454 0.81 -15.27 -5.52
N ALA A 455 0.47 -15.12 -6.79
CA ALA A 455 -0.82 -14.57 -7.21
C ALA A 455 -1.98 -15.53 -6.89
N LEU A 456 -1.79 -16.84 -7.12
CA LEU A 456 -2.78 -17.87 -6.75
C LEU A 456 -3.02 -17.95 -5.24
N ALA A 457 -1.95 -17.90 -4.45
CA ALA A 457 -2.04 -17.83 -2.99
C ALA A 457 -2.75 -16.55 -2.55
N GLY A 458 -2.42 -15.41 -3.18
CA GLY A 458 -3.06 -14.11 -2.94
C GLY A 458 -4.57 -14.14 -3.18
N ILE A 459 -5.01 -14.65 -4.34
CA ILE A 459 -6.43 -14.81 -4.66
C ILE A 459 -7.11 -15.73 -3.64
N SER A 460 -6.50 -16.87 -3.34
CA SER A 460 -7.11 -17.89 -2.47
C SER A 460 -7.28 -17.38 -1.03
N ILE A 461 -6.24 -16.77 -0.47
CA ILE A 461 -6.26 -16.20 0.88
C ILE A 461 -7.14 -14.96 0.93
N GLY A 462 -7.07 -14.08 -0.07
CA GLY A 462 -7.91 -12.91 -0.16
C GLY A 462 -9.40 -13.26 -0.17
N LEU A 463 -9.81 -14.23 -0.99
CA LEU A 463 -11.19 -14.72 -1.02
C LEU A 463 -11.59 -15.41 0.29
N ALA A 464 -10.71 -16.21 0.89
CA ALA A 464 -10.98 -16.85 2.17
C ALA A 464 -11.18 -15.80 3.28
N LEU A 465 -10.29 -14.81 3.38
CA LEU A 465 -10.43 -13.72 4.35
C LEU A 465 -11.71 -12.93 4.09
N PHE A 466 -12.00 -12.60 2.83
CA PHE A 466 -13.18 -11.83 2.46
C PHE A 466 -14.49 -12.53 2.83
N TYR A 467 -14.62 -13.84 2.59
CA TYR A 467 -15.87 -14.57 2.81
C TYR A 467 -15.99 -15.26 4.17
N LEU A 468 -14.87 -15.51 4.85
CA LEU A 468 -14.84 -16.32 6.07
C LEU A 468 -14.42 -15.55 7.31
N VAL A 469 -14.04 -14.28 7.19
CA VAL A 469 -13.66 -13.43 8.33
C VAL A 469 -14.54 -12.20 8.33
N SER A 470 -15.41 -12.06 9.34
CA SER A 470 -16.29 -10.91 9.50
C SER A 470 -16.24 -10.35 10.92
N LEU A 471 -16.81 -9.16 11.11
CA LEU A 471 -16.95 -8.53 12.43
C LEU A 471 -18.34 -8.84 13.04
N ALA A 472 -18.36 -9.38 14.26
CA ALA A 472 -19.55 -9.81 15.01
C ALA A 472 -20.59 -8.70 15.19
N LYS A 473 -20.16 -7.43 15.23
CA LYS A 473 -21.03 -6.27 15.45
C LYS A 473 -21.79 -5.83 14.20
N THR A 474 -21.37 -6.26 13.01
CA THR A 474 -21.93 -5.82 11.71
C THR A 474 -22.82 -6.84 11.02
N ASP A 475 -22.81 -8.10 11.47
CA ASP A 475 -23.60 -9.19 10.93
C ASP A 475 -24.32 -9.92 12.09
N PRO A 476 -25.62 -9.70 12.33
CA PRO A 476 -26.37 -10.55 13.24
C PRO A 476 -26.33 -11.99 12.72
N VAL A 477 -25.84 -12.91 13.56
CA VAL A 477 -25.69 -14.35 13.28
C VAL A 477 -27.04 -14.99 12.98
#